data_AF-A0A920AVJ4-F1
#
_entry.id   AF-A0A920AVJ4-F1
#
_cell.length_a   1.000
_cell.length_b   1.000
_cell.length_c   1.000
_cell.angle_alpha   90.00
_cell.angle_beta   90.00
_cell.angle_gamma   90.00
#
_symmetry.space_group_name_H-M   'P 1'
#
loop_
_entity.id
_entity.type
_entity.pdbx_description
1 polymer ?
#
loop_
_entity_poly.entity_id
_entity_poly.type
_entity_poly.pdbx_seq_one_letter_code
_entity_poly.pdbx_strand_id
1 'polypeptide(L)'
;MQPEENTQPSNQTKFKLLFDDNAIYVFVKSLINPDEIVNRLTRRDQLDGDAIYIAFDSNNDKINSFVFGLSSAGTQRDVFASNNGIMKMKAGTQYGILKLKLIVMDGMQR
;
A
#
# COMPACT_ATOMS: atom_id res chain seq x y z
N MET A 1 4.95 -14.76 -4.81
CA MET A 1 4.78 -14.55 -6.26
C MET A 1 4.77 -13.06 -6.52
N GLN A 2 5.40 -12.60 -7.60
CA GLN A 2 5.22 -11.23 -8.10
C GLN A 2 4.06 -11.23 -9.09
N PRO A 3 3.21 -10.18 -9.11
CA PRO A 3 2.13 -10.09 -10.08
C PRO A 3 2.70 -9.99 -11.50
N GLU A 4 2.15 -10.76 -12.43
CA GLU A 4 2.48 -10.67 -13.85
C GLU A 4 1.59 -9.63 -14.52
N GLU A 5 2.22 -8.68 -15.21
CA GLU A 5 1.51 -7.60 -15.90
C GLU A 5 0.55 -8.16 -16.97
N ASN A 6 -0.63 -7.54 -17.09
CA ASN A 6 -1.65 -7.90 -18.09
C ASN A 6 -2.20 -9.35 -17.97
N THR A 7 -2.06 -9.99 -16.80
CA THR A 7 -2.64 -11.30 -16.51
C THR A 7 -3.79 -11.21 -15.52
N GLN A 8 -4.62 -12.25 -15.44
CA GLN A 8 -5.67 -12.31 -14.43
C GLN A 8 -5.03 -12.42 -13.04
N PRO A 9 -5.42 -11.56 -12.07
CA PRO A 9 -4.85 -11.64 -10.73
C PRO A 9 -5.30 -12.92 -10.04
N SER A 10 -4.39 -13.56 -9.29
CA SER A 10 -4.73 -14.70 -8.43
C SER A 10 -5.75 -14.32 -7.36
N ASN A 11 -5.65 -13.09 -6.84
CA ASN A 11 -6.51 -12.55 -5.79
C ASN A 11 -7.11 -11.22 -6.25
N GLN A 12 -8.43 -11.18 -6.42
CA GLN A 12 -9.10 -9.95 -6.83
C GLN A 12 -9.11 -8.91 -5.70
N THR A 13 -8.81 -7.67 -6.06
CA THR A 13 -8.84 -6.52 -5.16
C THR A 13 -9.62 -5.38 -5.80
N LYS A 14 -10.48 -4.71 -5.04
CA LYS A 14 -11.16 -3.48 -5.44
C LYS A 14 -10.55 -2.30 -4.71
N PHE A 15 -10.52 -1.14 -5.35
CA PHE A 15 -10.08 0.08 -4.69
C PHE A 15 -10.92 1.30 -5.08
N LYS A 16 -10.89 2.33 -4.25
CA LYS A 16 -11.47 3.64 -4.52
C LYS A 16 -10.52 4.73 -4.02
N LEU A 17 -10.35 5.79 -4.80
CA LEU A 17 -9.65 6.99 -4.37
C LEU A 17 -10.63 8.13 -4.17
N LEU A 18 -10.39 8.90 -3.12
CA LEU A 18 -10.96 10.21 -2.87
C LEU A 18 -9.82 11.16 -2.49
N PHE A 19 -10.01 12.46 -2.63
CA PHE A 19 -9.02 13.43 -2.19
C PHE A 19 -9.69 14.74 -1.81
N ASP A 20 -9.00 15.52 -0.98
CA ASP A 20 -9.26 16.92 -0.70
C ASP A 20 -7.94 17.70 -0.71
N ASP A 21 -7.95 18.97 -0.31
CA ASP A 21 -6.77 19.85 -0.30
C ASP A 21 -5.67 19.40 0.67
N ASN A 22 -5.97 18.47 1.60
CA ASN A 22 -5.07 18.03 2.66
C ASN A 22 -4.59 16.59 2.48
N ALA A 23 -5.40 15.72 1.88
CA ALA A 23 -5.11 14.29 1.85
C ALA A 23 -5.69 13.56 0.63
N ILE A 24 -5.00 12.49 0.25
CA ILE A 24 -5.52 11.43 -0.62
C ILE A 24 -5.97 10.28 0.27
N TYR A 25 -7.20 9.84 0.07
CA TYR A 25 -7.80 8.68 0.73
C TYR A 25 -7.83 7.51 -0.23
N VAL A 26 -7.19 6.41 0.14
CA VAL A 26 -7.21 5.18 -0.65
C VAL A 26 -7.91 4.08 0.13
N PHE A 27 -9.02 3.61 -0.42
CA PHE A 27 -9.78 2.48 0.09
C PHE A 27 -9.39 1.25 -0.72
N VAL A 28 -9.02 0.17 -0.06
CA VAL A 28 -8.67 -1.09 -0.71
C VAL A 28 -9.42 -2.23 -0.04
N LYS A 29 -10.02 -3.10 -0.84
CA LYS A 29 -10.76 -4.29 -0.39
C LYS A 29 -10.24 -5.50 -1.15
N SER A 30 -9.63 -6.43 -0.44
CA SER A 30 -9.37 -7.78 -0.95
C SER A 30 -10.69 -8.56 -1.01
N LEU A 31 -10.85 -9.41 -2.03
CA LEU A 31 -12.04 -10.27 -2.20
C LEU A 31 -11.77 -11.74 -1.88
N ILE A 32 -10.61 -12.06 -1.32
CA ILE A 32 -10.27 -13.42 -0.86
C ILE A 32 -10.95 -13.74 0.47
N ASN A 33 -10.88 -15.02 0.87
CA ASN A 33 -11.31 -15.43 2.19
C ASN A 33 -10.44 -14.73 3.27
N PRO A 34 -11.05 -14.04 4.26
CA PRO A 34 -10.30 -13.42 5.36
C PRO A 34 -9.35 -14.36 6.10
N ASP A 35 -9.68 -15.65 6.21
CA ASP A 35 -8.83 -16.66 6.87
C ASP A 35 -7.51 -16.94 6.12
N GLU A 36 -7.46 -16.59 4.83
CA GLU A 36 -6.25 -16.71 4.00
C GLU A 36 -5.31 -15.51 4.17
N ILE A 37 -5.77 -14.43 4.83
CA ILE A 37 -4.98 -13.22 5.03
C ILE A 37 -3.95 -13.47 6.12
N VAL A 38 -2.67 -13.40 5.74
CA VAL A 38 -1.56 -13.51 6.67
C VAL A 38 -1.39 -12.20 7.42
N ASN A 39 -1.80 -12.19 8.69
CA ASN A 39 -1.78 -11.03 9.57
C ASN A 39 -0.64 -11.10 10.59
N ARG A 40 0.48 -10.40 10.34
CA ARG A 40 1.64 -10.36 11.25
C ARG A 40 2.07 -8.93 11.57
N LEU A 41 1.94 -8.55 12.85
CA LEU A 41 2.34 -7.23 13.32
C LEU A 41 3.85 -7.15 13.51
N THR A 42 4.43 -6.08 13.01
CA THR A 42 5.86 -5.81 13.06
C THR A 42 6.12 -4.32 13.36
N ARG A 43 7.39 -3.93 13.47
CA ARG A 43 7.74 -2.52 13.59
C ARG A 43 7.55 -1.79 12.26
N ARG A 44 7.36 -0.47 12.31
CA ARG A 44 7.38 0.38 11.12
C ARG A 44 8.58 0.05 10.23
N ASP A 45 8.36 0.09 8.93
CA ASP A 45 9.32 -0.22 7.86
C ASP A 45 9.75 -1.69 7.75
N GLN A 46 9.21 -2.58 8.58
CA GLN A 46 9.47 -4.03 8.57
C GLN A 46 8.23 -4.83 8.16
N LEU A 47 7.65 -4.53 6.99
CA LEU A 47 6.44 -5.21 6.50
C LEU A 47 6.64 -6.74 6.45
N ASP A 48 5.72 -7.45 7.10
CA ASP A 48 5.59 -8.90 7.04
C ASP A 48 4.09 -9.28 7.00
N GLY A 49 3.78 -10.43 6.40
CA GLY A 49 2.42 -10.82 6.05
C GLY A 49 1.89 -10.14 4.78
N ASP A 50 0.57 -10.21 4.57
CA ASP A 50 -0.08 -9.62 3.40
C ASP A 50 -0.09 -8.10 3.50
N ALA A 51 0.24 -7.43 2.41
CA ALA A 51 0.36 -5.99 2.36
C ALA A 51 -0.08 -5.42 1.02
N ILE A 52 -0.51 -4.16 1.06
CA ILE A 52 -0.73 -3.35 -0.13
C ILE A 52 0.39 -2.31 -0.25
N TYR A 53 0.71 -1.95 -1.49
CA TYR A 53 1.61 -0.84 -1.80
C TYR A 53 0.93 0.08 -2.80
N ILE A 54 1.04 1.38 -2.58
CA ILE A 54 0.50 2.43 -3.44
C ILE A 54 1.63 3.38 -3.78
N ALA A 55 1.89 3.57 -5.08
CA ALA A 55 2.93 4.45 -5.58
C ALA A 55 2.30 5.68 -6.24
N PHE A 56 2.77 6.87 -5.87
CA PHE A 56 2.41 8.14 -6.50
C PHE A 56 3.62 8.74 -7.20
N ASP A 57 3.55 8.84 -8.53
CA ASP A 57 4.44 9.72 -9.31
C ASP A 57 3.80 11.11 -9.37
N SER A 58 4.05 11.91 -8.32
CA SER A 58 3.46 13.24 -8.18
C SER A 58 3.98 14.25 -9.19
N ASN A 59 5.14 13.99 -9.81
CA ASN A 59 5.76 14.87 -10.79
C ASN A 59 5.44 14.45 -12.23
N ASN A 60 4.81 13.29 -12.41
CA ASN A 60 4.55 12.65 -13.70
C ASN A 60 5.82 12.53 -14.57
N ASP A 61 6.97 12.31 -13.92
CA ASP A 61 8.27 12.22 -14.58
C ASP A 61 8.62 10.78 -15.00
N LYS A 62 7.83 9.79 -14.54
CA LYS A 62 7.98 8.35 -14.76
C LYS A 62 9.30 7.78 -14.22
N ILE A 63 9.98 8.51 -13.35
CA ILE A 63 11.31 8.20 -12.82
C ILE A 63 11.27 8.10 -11.30
N ASN A 64 10.48 8.96 -10.64
CA ASN A 64 10.42 9.09 -9.19
C ASN A 64 9.00 8.82 -8.68
N SER A 65 8.90 8.13 -7.56
CA SER A 65 7.60 7.97 -6.88
C SER A 65 7.74 7.85 -5.37
N PHE A 66 6.67 8.27 -4.69
CA PHE A 66 6.46 8.01 -3.26
C PHE A 66 5.61 6.76 -3.12
N VAL A 67 6.13 5.76 -2.41
CA VAL A 67 5.48 4.46 -2.23
C VAL A 67 5.10 4.28 -0.77
N PHE A 68 3.83 4.02 -0.53
CA PHE A 68 3.25 3.79 0.78
C PHE A 68 2.80 2.33 0.87
N GLY A 69 3.34 1.62 1.85
CA GLY A 69 3.05 0.23 2.15
C GLY A 69 2.28 0.09 3.45
N LEU A 70 1.31 -0.80 3.49
CA LEU A 70 0.54 -1.12 4.68
C LEU A 70 0.20 -2.61 4.73
N SER A 71 0.58 -3.28 5.81
CA SER A 71 0.19 -4.67 6.04
C SER A 71 -1.26 -4.80 6.53
N SER A 72 -1.83 -5.99 6.39
CA SER A 72 -3.08 -6.40 7.02
C SER A 72 -3.07 -6.21 8.55
N ALA A 73 -1.89 -6.23 9.17
CA ALA A 73 -1.66 -5.98 10.60
C ALA A 73 -1.59 -4.50 10.98
N GLY A 74 -1.56 -3.59 10.00
CA GLY A 74 -1.41 -2.15 10.22
C GLY A 74 0.03 -1.66 10.30
N THR A 75 1.04 -2.50 10.04
CA THR A 75 2.43 -2.04 9.90
C THR A 75 2.55 -1.13 8.69
N GLN A 76 3.12 0.05 8.87
CA GLN A 76 3.32 1.05 7.80
C GLN A 76 4.76 1.05 7.30
N ARG A 77 4.94 1.39 6.03
CA ARG A 77 6.24 1.63 5.39
C ARG A 77 6.15 2.73 4.35
N ASP A 78 7.09 3.65 4.36
CA ASP A 78 7.20 4.69 3.34
C ASP A 78 8.53 4.56 2.59
N VAL A 79 8.50 4.62 1.26
CA VAL A 79 9.68 4.44 0.42
C VAL A 79 9.70 5.51 -0.67
N PHE A 80 10.89 6.03 -0.96
CA PHE A 80 11.10 6.82 -2.17
C PHE A 80 11.75 5.93 -3.23
N ALA A 81 11.04 5.72 -4.33
CA ALA A 81 11.56 5.02 -5.49
C ALA A 81 12.14 6.06 -6.45
N SER A 82 13.37 5.85 -6.91
CA SER A 82 14.02 6.70 -7.91
C SER A 82 14.75 5.84 -8.91
N ASN A 83 14.85 6.28 -10.17
CA ASN A 83 15.74 5.73 -11.19
C ASN A 83 15.59 4.20 -11.40
N ASN A 84 14.85 3.78 -12.45
CA ASN A 84 14.63 2.37 -12.80
C ASN A 84 14.17 1.47 -11.62
N GLY A 85 13.44 2.02 -10.65
CA GLY A 85 12.90 1.25 -9.52
C GLY A 85 13.87 1.01 -8.36
N ILE A 86 14.99 1.74 -8.27
CA ILE A 86 15.83 1.68 -7.06
C ILE A 86 15.05 2.28 -5.89
N MET A 87 14.57 1.41 -5.02
CA MET A 87 13.90 1.74 -3.76
C MET A 87 14.95 2.22 -2.75
N LYS A 88 14.98 3.53 -2.47
CA LYS A 88 15.84 4.08 -1.42
C LYS A 88 15.05 4.17 -0.12
N MET A 89 15.51 3.40 0.87
CA MET A 89 15.07 3.57 2.25
C MET A 89 15.88 4.72 2.86
N LYS A 90 15.23 5.85 3.15
CA LYS A 90 15.79 6.80 4.12
C LYS A 90 15.15 6.53 5.47
N ALA A 91 15.89 5.86 6.36
CA ALA A 91 15.46 5.66 7.73
C ALA A 91 15.10 7.02 8.36
N GLY A 92 13.91 7.12 8.96
CA GLY A 92 13.46 8.31 9.67
C GLY A 92 13.01 9.50 8.80
N THR A 93 12.93 9.37 7.47
CA THR A 93 12.38 10.43 6.61
C THR A 93 10.90 10.20 6.36
N GLN A 94 10.05 11.03 6.98
CA GLN A 94 8.62 11.09 6.67
C GLN A 94 8.41 11.98 5.45
N TYR A 95 8.11 11.40 4.30
CA TYR A 95 7.81 12.14 3.07
C TYR A 95 6.34 12.59 3.08
N GLY A 96 6.03 13.67 3.80
CA GLY A 96 4.68 14.20 3.92
C GLY A 96 3.70 13.25 4.64
N ILE A 97 2.65 13.78 5.25
CA ILE A 97 1.63 12.96 5.90
C ILE A 97 0.54 12.66 4.88
N LEU A 98 0.75 11.64 4.03
CA LEU A 98 -0.38 10.99 3.36
C LEU A 98 -1.08 10.11 4.39
N LYS A 99 -2.29 10.51 4.81
CA LYS A 99 -3.12 9.71 5.71
C LYS A 99 -3.73 8.54 4.92
N LEU A 100 -2.97 7.45 4.82
CA LEU A 100 -3.48 6.21 4.29
C LEU A 100 -4.38 5.54 5.32
N LYS A 101 -5.70 5.54 5.08
CA LYS A 101 -6.66 4.78 5.87
C LYS A 101 -7.12 3.57 5.08
N LEU A 102 -6.46 2.43 5.29
CA LEU A 102 -7.00 1.16 4.82
C LEU A 102 -8.23 0.81 5.65
N ILE A 103 -9.39 0.87 5.01
CA ILE A 103 -10.59 0.29 5.54
C ILE A 103 -10.69 -1.08 4.88
N VAL A 104 -10.25 -2.10 5.60
CA VAL A 104 -10.61 -3.48 5.27
C VAL A 104 -12.12 -3.57 5.49
N MET A 105 -12.89 -3.36 4.42
CA MET A 105 -14.35 -3.50 4.44
C MET A 105 -14.67 -4.99 4.39
N ASP A 106 -14.44 -5.69 5.49
CA ASP A 106 -15.00 -7.01 5.66
C ASP A 106 -16.45 -6.90 6.15
N GLY A 107 -17.25 -7.90 5.85
CA GLY A 107 -18.58 -8.11 6.41
C GLY A 107 -18.48 -8.42 7.90
N MET A 108 -18.05 -7.44 8.68
CA MET A 108 -17.92 -7.49 10.13
C MET A 108 -19.33 -7.67 10.73
N GLN A 109 -19.72 -8.92 10.88
CA GLN A 109 -20.59 -9.31 11.97
C GLN A 109 -19.81 -9.02 13.26
N ARG A 110 -20.22 -7.92 13.90
CA ARG A 110 -19.92 -7.45 15.27
C ARG A 110 -18.59 -6.77 15.52
#